data_AF-A0A090DT22-F1
#
_entry.id   AF-A0A090DT22-F1
#
_cell.length_a   1.000
_cell.length_b   1.000
_cell.length_c   1.000
_cell.angle_alpha   90.00
_cell.angle_beta   90.00
_cell.angle_gamma   90.00
#
_symmetry.space_group_name_H-M   'P 1'
#
loop_
_entity.id
_entity.type
_entity.pdbx_description
1 polymer ?
#
loop_
_entity_poly.entity_id
_entity_poly.type
_entity_poly.pdbx_seq_one_letter_code
_entity_poly.pdbx_strand_id
1 'polypeptide(L)' 'MRDLKVSVVHGGHFPSFGKVRYRQLIDEYVAGRHKPGCHLQGG' A
#
# COMPACT_ATOMS: atom_id res chain seq x y z
N MET A 1 -1.05 -9.88 -2.40
CA MET A 1 -0.28 -8.99 -1.50
C MET A 1 -0.86 -8.90 -0.10
N ARG A 2 -2.19 -8.73 0.07
CA ARG A 2 -2.83 -8.55 1.39
C ARG A 2 -2.69 -9.74 2.37
N ASP A 3 -2.53 -10.95 1.83
CA ASP A 3 -2.39 -12.18 2.61
C ASP A 3 -0.95 -12.53 3.01
N LEU A 4 0.03 -11.70 2.66
CA LEU A 4 1.40 -11.92 3.09
C LEU A 4 1.48 -11.82 4.62
N LYS A 5 2.15 -12.79 5.26
CA LYS A 5 2.38 -12.82 6.71
C LYS A 5 3.48 -11.84 7.13
N VAL A 6 3.28 -10.57 6.83
CA VAL A 6 4.20 -9.48 7.19
C VAL A 6 4.01 -9.10 8.65
N SER A 7 5.10 -9.09 9.42
CA SER A 7 5.15 -8.54 10.77
C SER A 7 5.54 -7.06 10.77
N VAL A 8 6.56 -6.70 10.01
CA VAL A 8 7.09 -5.33 9.88
C VAL A 8 7.57 -5.05 8.46
N VAL A 9 7.36 -3.83 7.99
CA VAL A 9 7.93 -3.28 6.75
C VAL A 9 8.97 -2.23 7.12
N HIS A 10 10.17 -2.33 6.57
CA HIS A 10 11.25 -1.36 6.79
C HIS A 10 11.21 -0.31 5.69
N GLY A 11 10.96 0.94 6.07
CA GLY A 11 10.76 2.04 5.13
C GLY A 11 12.04 2.68 4.59
N GLY A 12 13.22 2.22 5.02
CA GLY A 12 14.50 2.86 4.70
C GLY A 12 14.56 4.28 5.26
N HIS A 13 14.33 5.29 4.41
CA HIS A 13 14.24 6.69 4.81
C HIS A 13 12.95 7.00 5.61
N PHE A 14 11.90 6.19 5.44
CA PHE A 14 10.63 6.36 6.14
C PHE A 14 10.56 5.48 7.39
N PRO A 15 9.73 5.86 8.39
CA PRO A 15 9.51 5.02 9.56
C PRO A 15 9.02 3.61 9.17
N SER A 16 9.56 2.60 9.85
CA SER A 16 9.06 1.24 9.77
C SER A 16 7.63 1.17 10.27
N PHE A 17 6.84 0.28 9.68
CA PHE A 17 5.44 0.12 10.07
C PHE A 17 5.00 -1.33 10.12
N GLY A 18 4.01 -1.60 10.96
CA GLY A 18 3.50 -2.95 11.18
C GLY A 18 2.43 -3.38 10.19
N LYS A 19 2.00 -4.63 10.36
CA LYS A 19 0.95 -5.31 9.57
C LYS A 19 -0.34 -4.50 9.36
N VAL A 20 -0.79 -3.75 10.37
CA VAL A 20 -2.03 -2.95 10.28
C VAL A 20 -1.87 -1.84 9.24
N ARG A 21 -0.82 -1.03 9.35
CA ARG A 21 -0.55 0.06 8.41
C ARG A 21 -0.26 -0.47 7.00
N TYR A 22 0.43 -1.61 6.90
CA TYR A 22 0.67 -2.28 5.61
C TYR A 22 -0.65 -2.57 4.86
N ARG A 23 -1.67 -3.08 5.56
CA ARG A 23 -2.98 -3.38 4.95
C ARG A 23 -3.74 -2.12 4.57
N GLN A 24 -3.71 -1.10 5.42
CA GLN A 24 -4.34 0.20 5.13
C GLN A 24 -3.79 0.81 3.84
N LEU A 25 -2.46 0.83 3.67
CA LEU A 25 -1.82 1.36 2.47
C LEU A 25 -2.23 0.60 1.20
N ILE A 26 -2.35 -0.72 1.28
CA ILE A 26 -2.87 -1.53 0.16
C ILE A 26 -4.31 -1.11 -0.17
N ASP A 27 -5.16 -0.99 0.84
CA ASP A 27 -6.57 -0.66 0.66
C ASP A 27 -6.73 0.76 0.08
N GLU A 28 -5.98 1.73 0.59
CA GLU A 28 -5.90 3.12 0.10
C GLU A 28 -5.47 3.15 -1.39
N TYR A 29 -4.39 2.43 -1.73
CA TYR A 29 -3.90 2.35 -3.11
C TYR A 29 -4.94 1.71 -4.05
N VAL A 30 -5.55 0.59 -3.65
CA VAL A 30 -6.54 -0.13 -4.45
C VAL A 30 -7.80 0.71 -4.67
N ALA A 31 -8.26 1.45 -3.66
CA ALA A 31 -9.39 2.37 -3.74
C ALA A 31 -9.08 3.64 -4.56
N GLY A 32 -7.79 3.97 -4.71
CA GLY A 32 -7.29 5.05 -5.54
C GLY A 32 -7.16 4.71 -7.03
N ARG A 33 -7.32 3.44 -7.42
CA ARG A 33 -7.15 3.00 -8.82
C ARG A 33 -8.13 3.70 -9.75
N HIS A 34 -7.64 4.07 -10.93
CA HIS A 34 -8.38 4.72 -12.03
C HIS A 34 -9.01 6.07 -11.68
N LYS A 35 -8.66 6.66 -10.54
CA LYS A 35 -9.02 8.04 -10.21
C LYS A 35 -8.02 9.03 -10.86
N PRO A 36 -8.41 10.30 -11.07
CA PRO A 36 -7.49 11.33 -11.54
C PRO A 36 -6.21 11.37 -10.69
N GLY A 37 -5.04 11.37 -11.33
CA GLY A 37 -3.73 11.30 -10.65
C GLY A 37 -3.24 9.88 -10.35
N CYS A 38 -4.02 8.83 -10.64
CA CYS A 38 -3.52 7.46 -10.62
C CYS A 38 -2.56 7.24 -11.80
N HIS A 39 -1.36 6.70 -11.53
CA HIS A 39 -0.37 6.43 -12.59
C HIS A 39 -0.77 5.27 -13.52
N LEU A 40 -1.75 4.45 -13.11
CA LEU A 40 -2.29 3.37 -13.93
C LEU A 40 -3.31 4.00 -14.88
N GLN A 41 -2.88 4.36 -16.08
CA GLN A 41 -3.81 4.73 -17.16
C GLN A 41 -4.70 3.52 -17.46
N GLY A 42 -6.01 3.78 -17.62
CA GLY A 42 -7.00 2.76 -17.95
C GLY A 42 -6.53 1.95 -19.16
N GLY A 43 -6.71 0.63 -19.07
CA GLY A 43 -6.21 -0.33 -20.05
C GLY A 43 -6.71 -0.12 -21.47
#